data_AF-A0A931V6C4-F1
#
_entry.id   AF-A0A931V6C4-F1
#
_cell.length_a   1.000
_cell.length_b   1.000
_cell.length_c   1.000
_cell.angle_alpha   90.00
_cell.angle_beta   90.00
_cell.angle_gamma   90.00
#
_symmetry.space_group_name_H-M   'P 1'
#
loop_
_entity.id
_entity.type
_entity.pdbx_description
1 polymer ?
#
loop_
_entity_poly.entity_id
_entity_poly.type
_entity_poly.pdbx_seq_one_letter_code
_entity_poly.pdbx_strand_id
1 'polypeptide(L)'
;MAKRAGVTEKISVSVNRDDMAIIRKRAKRLYGGNVSAVIAEVIARAKAQEQLSDLLDWLGGPAPMSKEVEEEIDRELAGQRRKRRTRAA
;
A
#
# COMPACT_ATOMS: atom_id res chain seq x y z
N MET A 1 21.45 20.00 9.51
CA MET A 1 21.79 19.10 10.64
C MET A 1 21.47 17.67 10.24
N ALA A 2 22.45 16.76 10.30
CA ALA A 2 22.27 15.36 9.90
C ALA A 2 21.37 14.62 10.90
N LYS A 3 20.25 14.06 10.42
CA LYS A 3 19.27 13.32 11.22
C LYS A 3 19.94 12.04 11.75
N ARG A 4 20.18 11.94 13.06
CA ARG A 4 20.79 10.74 13.67
C ARG A 4 19.87 9.54 13.48
N ALA A 5 20.41 8.45 12.95
CA ALA A 5 19.76 7.15 12.92
C ALA A 5 19.59 6.67 14.37
N GLY A 6 18.35 6.61 14.89
CA GLY A 6 18.13 6.02 16.20
C GLY A 6 16.98 6.54 17.06
N VAL A 7 16.11 7.44 16.58
CA VAL A 7 14.93 7.84 17.38
C VAL A 7 13.70 7.10 16.85
N THR A 8 13.57 5.84 17.23
CA THR A 8 12.28 5.13 17.14
C THR A 8 11.37 5.66 18.24
N GLU A 9 10.21 6.18 17.86
CA GLU A 9 9.18 6.59 18.81
C GLU A 9 8.24 5.41 19.10
N LYS A 10 7.98 5.15 20.38
CA LYS A 10 7.02 4.11 20.78
C LYS A 10 5.63 4.70 20.80
N ILE A 11 4.75 4.14 19.97
CA ILE A 11 3.32 4.47 19.98
C ILE A 11 2.52 3.34 20.61
N SER A 12 1.48 3.69 21.35
CA SER A 12 0.46 2.76 21.83
C SER A 12 -0.82 3.01 21.04
N VAL A 13 -1.29 2.01 20.32
CA VAL A 13 -2.47 2.10 19.45
C VAL A 13 -3.44 0.97 19.76
N SER A 14 -4.71 1.32 19.89
CA SER A 14 -5.81 0.36 20.01
C SER A 14 -6.26 -0.05 18.61
N VAL A 15 -6.35 -1.35 18.38
CA VAL A 15 -6.81 -1.95 17.11
C VAL A 15 -7.83 -3.04 17.39
N ASN A 16 -8.75 -3.26 16.45
CA ASN A 16 -9.74 -4.32 16.57
C ASN A 16 -9.05 -5.69 16.59
N ARG A 17 -9.72 -6.65 17.24
CA ARG A 17 -9.18 -8.01 17.39
C ARG A 17 -8.97 -8.70 16.05
N ASP A 18 -9.88 -8.49 15.10
CA ASP A 18 -9.82 -9.11 13.77
C ASP A 18 -8.67 -8.55 12.93
N ASP A 19 -8.47 -7.23 12.96
CA ASP A 19 -7.35 -6.56 12.30
C ASP A 19 -6.01 -7.04 12.88
N MET A 20 -5.93 -7.16 14.20
CA MET A 20 -4.74 -7.69 14.86
C MET A 20 -4.46 -9.15 14.48
N ALA A 21 -5.51 -9.95 14.26
CA ALA A 21 -5.35 -11.33 13.78
C ALA A 21 -4.76 -11.37 12.35
N ILE A 22 -5.21 -10.49 11.47
CA ILE A 22 -4.67 -10.36 10.10
C ILE A 22 -3.19 -9.95 10.15
N ILE A 23 -2.85 -8.95 10.96
CA ILE A 23 -1.46 -8.49 11.14
C ILE A 23 -0.58 -9.62 11.65
N ARG A 24 -1.00 -10.34 12.69
CA ARG A 24 -0.25 -11.49 13.23
C ARG A 24 -0.07 -12.60 12.20
N LYS A 25 -1.11 -12.92 11.43
CA LYS A 25 -1.03 -13.92 10.35
C LYS A 25 0.00 -13.52 9.29
N ARG A 26 0.00 -12.25 8.88
CA ARG A 26 0.99 -11.71 7.93
C ARG A 26 2.40 -11.75 8.52
N ALA A 27 2.56 -11.33 9.77
CA ALA A 27 3.83 -11.33 10.49
C ALA A 27 4.43 -12.74 10.56
N LYS A 28 3.62 -13.75 10.91
CA LYS A 28 4.05 -15.16 10.94
C LYS A 28 4.50 -15.65 9.56
N ARG A 29 3.76 -15.26 8.51
CA ARG A 29 4.04 -15.70 7.14
C ARG A 29 5.30 -15.07 6.53
N LEU A 30 5.54 -13.79 6.80
CA LEU A 30 6.58 -13.02 6.09
C LEU A 30 7.78 -12.64 6.95
N TYR A 31 7.62 -12.55 8.27
CA TYR A 31 8.61 -11.97 9.18
C TYR A 31 8.83 -12.81 10.45
N GLY A 32 8.56 -14.12 10.39
CA GLY A 32 8.77 -15.02 11.54
C GLY A 32 7.96 -14.68 12.79
N GLY A 33 6.86 -13.91 12.64
CA GLY A 33 6.03 -13.45 13.74
C GLY A 33 6.34 -12.03 14.24
N ASN A 34 7.32 -11.34 13.63
CA ASN A 34 7.63 -9.94 13.99
C ASN A 34 6.55 -8.98 13.49
N VAL A 35 5.70 -8.50 14.40
CA VAL A 35 4.61 -7.56 14.10
C VAL A 35 5.15 -6.16 13.77
N SER A 36 6.21 -5.70 14.45
CA SER A 36 6.81 -4.39 14.18
C SER A 36 7.35 -4.29 12.76
N ALA A 37 7.85 -5.39 12.19
CA ALA A 37 8.27 -5.45 10.79
C ALA A 37 7.10 -5.24 9.81
N VAL A 38 5.93 -5.83 10.10
CA VAL A 38 4.71 -5.58 9.31
C VAL A 38 4.30 -4.12 9.40
N ILE A 39 4.31 -3.54 10.61
CA ILE A 39 3.94 -2.14 10.80
C ILE A 39 4.90 -1.22 10.03
N ALA A 40 6.21 -1.48 10.09
CA ALA A 40 7.20 -0.73 9.33
C ALA A 40 6.99 -0.82 7.81
N GLU A 41 6.65 -2.01 7.29
CA GLU A 41 6.29 -2.22 5.89
C GLU A 41 5.07 -1.36 5.49
N VAL A 42 4.02 -1.37 6.31
CA VAL A 42 2.80 -0.58 6.06
C VAL A 42 3.11 0.92 6.08
N ILE A 43 3.90 1.38 7.05
CA ILE A 43 4.33 2.79 7.13
C ILE A 43 5.14 3.19 5.89
N ALA A 44 6.04 2.34 5.42
CA ALA A 44 6.82 2.63 4.22
C ALA A 44 5.93 2.79 2.97
N ARG A 45 4.87 1.96 2.85
CA ARG A 45 3.88 2.08 1.78
C ARG A 45 3.06 3.36 1.90
N ALA A 46 2.57 3.67 3.10
CA ALA A 46 1.82 4.91 3.35
C ALA A 46 2.67 6.14 3.00
N LYS A 47 3.94 6.15 3.42
CA LYS A 47 4.88 7.24 3.07
C LYS A 47 5.03 7.40 1.55
N ALA A 48 5.16 6.31 0.81
CA ALA A 48 5.27 6.38 -0.65
C ALA A 48 3.99 6.93 -1.29
N GLN A 49 2.81 6.61 -0.74
CA GLN A 49 1.52 7.15 -1.21
C GLN A 49 1.41 8.66 -0.95
N GLU A 50 1.75 9.12 0.26
CA GLU A 50 1.78 10.54 0.59
C GLU A 50 2.76 11.30 -0.31
N GLN A 51 3.97 10.77 -0.51
CA GLN A 51 4.97 11.38 -1.39
C GLN A 51 4.53 11.45 -2.86
N LEU A 52 3.77 10.45 -3.32
CA LEU A 52 3.18 10.48 -4.65
C LEU A 52 2.10 11.57 -4.74
N SER A 53 1.24 11.68 -3.72
CA SER A 53 0.23 12.74 -3.65
C SER A 53 0.88 14.12 -3.71
N ASP A 54 1.89 14.37 -2.86
CA ASP A 54 2.64 15.63 -2.83
C ASP A 54 3.27 15.95 -4.19
N LEU A 55 3.81 14.94 -4.88
CA LEU A 55 4.40 15.10 -6.20
C LEU A 55 3.36 15.46 -7.26
N LEU A 56 2.19 14.81 -7.23
CA LEU A 56 1.10 15.10 -8.16
C LEU A 56 0.57 16.52 -7.94
N ASP A 57 0.41 16.94 -6.69
CA ASP A 57 0.01 18.30 -6.36
C ASP A 57 1.04 19.32 -6.85
N TRP A 58 2.34 19.04 -6.67
CA TRP A 58 3.42 19.88 -7.19
C TRP A 58 3.42 19.97 -8.73
N LEU A 59 3.06 18.89 -9.42
CA LEU A 59 2.95 18.85 -10.88
C LEU A 59 1.67 19.51 -11.43
N GLY A 60 0.83 20.10 -10.57
CA GLY A 60 -0.40 20.79 -10.96
C GLY A 60 -1.67 19.94 -10.84
N GLY A 61 -1.61 18.87 -10.06
CA GLY A 61 -2.70 17.92 -9.84
C GLY A 61 -2.54 16.62 -10.63
N PRO A 62 -3.38 15.61 -10.34
CA PRO A 62 -3.36 14.37 -11.09
C PRO A 62 -3.59 14.66 -12.57
N ALA A 63 -2.78 14.03 -13.44
CA ALA A 63 -3.02 14.08 -14.87
C ALA A 63 -4.48 13.64 -15.11
N PRO A 64 -5.27 14.40 -15.88
CA PRO A 64 -6.66 14.03 -16.15
C PRO A 64 -6.67 12.68 -16.88
N MET A 65 -7.01 11.61 -16.14
CA MET A 65 -7.26 10.30 -16.72
C MET A 65 -8.71 10.20 -17.14
N SER A 66 -8.97 9.53 -18.27
CA SER A 66 -10.35 9.20 -18.61
C SER A 66 -10.86 8.14 -17.63
N LYS A 67 -12.16 8.20 -17.33
CA LYS A 67 -12.82 7.22 -16.44
C LYS A 67 -12.61 5.78 -16.92
N GLU A 68 -12.49 5.57 -18.22
CA GLU A 68 -12.26 4.24 -18.80
C GLU A 68 -10.90 3.65 -18.41
N VAL A 69 -9.87 4.50 -18.30
CA VAL A 69 -8.53 4.11 -17.88
C VAL A 69 -8.50 3.85 -16.38
N GLU A 70 -9.18 4.68 -15.59
CA GLU A 70 -9.31 4.50 -14.14
C GLU A 70 -10.00 3.16 -13.81
N GLU A 71 -11.10 2.85 -14.49
CA GLU A 71 -11.81 1.57 -14.38
C GLU A 71 -11.00 0.36 -14.87
N GLU A 72 -10.09 0.54 -15.82
CA GLU A 72 -9.18 -0.52 -16.28
C GLU A 72 -8.10 -0.82 -15.22
N ILE A 73 -7.51 0.21 -14.64
CA ILE A 73 -6.52 0.10 -13.55
C ILE A 73 -7.16 -0.56 -12.32
N ASP A 74 -8.36 -0.14 -11.92
CA ASP A 74 -9.07 -0.71 -10.76
C ASP A 74 -9.38 -2.19 -10.96
N ARG A 75 -9.79 -2.59 -12.17
CA ARG A 75 -10.01 -4.01 -12.51
C ARG A 75 -8.73 -4.82 -12.44
N GLU A 76 -7.62 -4.27 -12.92
CA GLU A 76 -6.31 -4.94 -12.86
C GLU A 76 -5.84 -5.10 -11.41
N LEU A 77 -5.94 -4.05 -10.59
CA LEU A 77 -5.57 -4.07 -9.17
C LEU A 77 -6.46 -5.00 -8.34
N ALA A 78 -7.76 -5.09 -8.65
CA ALA A 78 -8.68 -6.05 -8.06
C ALA A 78 -8.40 -7.51 -8.48
N GLY A 79 -7.39 -7.75 -9.33
CA GLY A 79 -7.01 -9.07 -9.80
C GLY A 79 -7.99 -9.67 -10.82
N GLN A 80 -8.88 -8.86 -11.40
CA GLN A 80 -9.81 -9.29 -12.43
C GLN A 80 -9.08 -9.34 -13.78
N ARG A 81 -8.28 -10.40 -13.99
CA ARG A 81 -7.64 -10.66 -15.29
C ARG A 81 -8.70 -10.80 -16.37
N ARG A 82 -8.64 -9.96 -17.42
CA ARG A 82 -9.42 -10.11 -18.65
C ARG A 82 -9.26 -11.54 -19.19
N LYS A 83 -10.35 -12.30 -19.30
CA LYS A 83 -10.38 -13.54 -20.10
C LYS A 83 -9.99 -13.16 -21.52
N ARG A 84 -8.82 -13.63 -21.96
CA ARG A 84 -8.30 -13.46 -23.32
C ARG A 84 -9.34 -14.08 -24.27
N ARG A 85 -10.09 -13.26 -25.03
CA ARG A 85 -10.99 -13.76 -26.08
C ARG A 85 -10.09 -14.36 -27.16
N THR A 86 -9.98 -15.69 -27.15
CA THR A 86 -9.47 -16.45 -28.29
C THR A 86 -10.33 -16.09 -29.49
N ARG A 87 -9.76 -15.40 -30.47
CA ARG A 87 -10.33 -15.33 -31.81
C ARG A 87 -10.28 -16.77 -32.36
N ALA A 88 -11.44 -17.40 -32.50
CA ALA A 88 -11.56 -18.60 -33.31
C ALA A 88 -11.29 -18.20 -34.77
N ALA A 89 -10.42 -18.98 -35.42
CA ALA A 89 -10.09 -18.88 -36.84
C ALA A 89 -11.27 -19.30 -37.72
#